data_AF-A0A2E9SRJ3-F1
#
_entry.id   AF-A0A2E9SRJ3-F1
#
_cell.length_a   1.000
_cell.length_b   1.000
_cell.length_c   1.000
_cell.angle_alpha   90.00
_cell.angle_beta   90.00
_cell.angle_gamma   90.00
#
_symmetry.space_group_name_H-M   'P 1'
#
loop_
_entity.id
_entity.type
_entity.pdbx_description
1 polymer ?
#
loop_
_entity_poly.entity_id
_entity_poly.type
_entity_poly.pdbx_seq_one_letter_code
_entity_poly.pdbx_strand_id
1 'polypeptide(L)'
;MLSYLELVELANGDIVLQRSEGDEQPLVTIRFSDETRKQIPGSCLELARVMVQAGLEAAQIISDDVEDDVDDDEDAIDGVLPQSKTVH
;
A
#
# COMPACT_ATOMS: atom_id res chain seq x y z
N MET A 1 -19.79 1.02 -13.14
CA MET A 1 -18.54 1.36 -13.85
C MET A 1 -17.42 0.67 -13.11
N LEU A 2 -16.52 -0.03 -13.80
CA LEU A 2 -15.30 -0.52 -13.18
C LEU A 2 -14.43 0.71 -12.85
N SER A 3 -14.21 0.99 -11.58
CA SER A 3 -13.34 2.08 -11.17
C SER A 3 -11.89 1.66 -11.39
N TYR A 4 -11.20 2.31 -12.33
CA TYR A 4 -9.77 2.12 -12.53
C TYR A 4 -8.98 2.78 -11.40
N LEU A 5 -7.81 2.23 -11.10
CA LEU A 5 -6.86 2.82 -10.18
C LEU A 5 -5.71 3.43 -10.98
N GLU A 6 -5.26 4.60 -10.57
CA GLU A 6 -4.14 5.31 -11.17
C GLU A 6 -3.14 5.77 -10.11
N LEU A 7 -1.87 5.81 -10.53
CA LEU A 7 -0.79 6.42 -9.76
C LEU A 7 -0.50 7.80 -10.33
N VAL A 8 -0.55 8.81 -9.47
CA VAL A 8 -0.30 10.21 -9.83
C VAL A 8 0.86 10.73 -8.99
N GLU A 9 1.85 11.33 -9.65
CA GLU A 9 2.89 12.09 -8.97
C GLU A 9 2.42 13.53 -8.78
N LEU A 10 2.37 13.97 -7.53
CA LEU A 10 1.97 15.31 -7.15
C LEU A 10 3.13 16.30 -7.37
N ALA A 11 2.83 17.60 -7.40
CA ALA A 11 3.86 18.64 -7.59
C ALA A 11 4.92 18.68 -6.48
N ASN A 12 4.62 18.16 -5.29
CA ASN A 12 5.58 18.02 -4.19
C ASN A 12 6.44 16.74 -4.30
N GLY A 13 6.24 15.94 -5.35
CA GLY A 13 6.91 14.67 -5.61
C GLY A 13 6.35 13.48 -4.82
N ASP A 14 5.34 13.65 -3.97
CA ASP A 14 4.64 12.51 -3.36
C ASP A 14 3.83 11.79 -4.44
N ILE A 15 3.69 10.47 -4.29
CA ILE A 15 2.95 9.64 -5.24
C ILE A 15 1.69 9.12 -4.57
N VAL A 16 0.55 9.29 -5.22
CA VAL A 16 -0.74 8.85 -4.70
C VAL A 16 -1.37 7.79 -5.59
N LEU A 17 -1.99 6.79 -4.98
CA LEU A 17 -2.88 5.85 -5.64
C LEU A 17 -4.32 6.34 -5.43
N GLN A 18 -5.07 6.55 -6.50
CA GLN A 18 -6.44 7.05 -6.44
C GLN A 18 -7.34 6.39 -7.48
N ARG A 19 -8.65 6.62 -7.38
CA ARG A 19 -9.61 6.16 -8.40
C ARG A 19 -9.56 7.13 -9.59
N SER A 20 -9.50 6.61 -10.82
CA SER A 20 -9.47 7.44 -12.03
C SER A 20 -10.76 8.22 -12.27
N GLU A 21 -11.87 7.75 -11.71
CA GLU A 21 -13.16 8.45 -11.73
C GLU A 21 -13.73 8.43 -10.31
N GLY A 22 -13.81 9.59 -9.65
CA GLY A 22 -14.39 9.69 -8.31
C GLY A 22 -13.75 10.76 -7.44
N ASP A 23 -13.87 10.55 -6.14
CA ASP A 23 -13.35 11.43 -5.09
C ASP A 23 -11.83 11.59 -5.20
N GLU A 24 -11.33 12.82 -5.04
CA GLU A 24 -9.90 13.17 -5.12
C GLU A 24 -9.11 12.69 -3.89
N GLN A 25 -9.74 11.92 -3.00
CA GLN A 25 -9.12 11.41 -1.80
C GLN A 25 -8.20 10.23 -2.13
N PRO A 26 -6.88 10.35 -1.86
CA PRO A 26 -5.93 9.29 -2.17
C PRO A 26 -6.18 8.07 -1.30
N LEU A 27 -6.17 6.89 -1.92
CA LEU A 27 -6.28 5.59 -1.25
C LEU A 27 -4.99 5.25 -0.50
N VAL A 28 -3.85 5.59 -1.11
CA VAL A 28 -2.51 5.38 -0.57
C VAL A 28 -1.63 6.56 -0.97
N THR A 29 -0.79 7.02 -0.04
CA THR A 29 0.23 8.04 -0.31
C THR A 29 1.60 7.47 -0.02
N ILE A 30 2.49 7.51 -1.00
CA ILE A 30 3.87 7.04 -0.93
C ILE A 30 4.79 8.26 -0.93
N ARG A 31 5.61 8.38 0.12
CA ARG A 31 6.53 9.50 0.31
C ARG A 31 7.96 9.00 0.41
N PHE A 32 8.74 9.26 -0.63
CA PHE A 32 10.16 8.99 -0.62
C PHE A 32 10.91 10.13 0.06
N SER A 33 11.87 9.78 0.91
CA SER A 33 12.80 10.76 1.48
C SER A 33 13.69 11.36 0.36
N ASP A 34 14.22 12.56 0.60
CA ASP A 34 15.15 13.20 -0.35
C ASP A 34 16.41 12.36 -0.61
N GLU A 35 16.85 11.59 0.38
CA GLU A 35 17.97 10.68 0.24
C GLU A 35 17.64 9.54 -0.73
N THR A 36 16.50 8.88 -0.52
CA THR A 36 16.04 7.76 -1.35
C THR A 36 15.83 8.20 -2.80
N ARG A 37 15.24 9.39 -3.02
CA ARG A 37 15.05 9.97 -4.37
C ARG A 37 16.37 10.16 -5.13
N LYS A 38 17.47 10.48 -4.43
CA LYS A 38 18.80 10.65 -5.04
C LYS A 38 19.48 9.32 -5.35
N GLN A 39 19.13 8.26 -4.63
CA GLN A 39 19.78 6.95 -4.72
C GLN A 39 19.11 6.00 -5.71
N ILE A 40 17.86 6.24 -6.11
CA ILE A 40 17.14 5.39 -7.07
C ILE A 40 17.42 5.87 -8.51
N PRO A 41 18.14 5.09 -9.32
CA PRO A 41 18.26 5.38 -10.75
C PRO A 41 16.92 5.07 -11.45
N GLY A 42 16.11 6.09 -11.69
CA GLY A 42 14.80 5.95 -12.37
C GLY A 42 13.79 7.01 -11.91
N SER A 43 12.52 6.82 -12.29
CA SER A 43 11.41 7.62 -11.73
C SER A 43 10.87 6.97 -10.46
N CYS A 44 10.67 7.75 -9.39
CA CYS A 44 9.99 7.28 -8.18
C CYS A 44 8.59 6.72 -8.48
N LEU A 45 7.95 7.22 -9.55
CA LEU A 45 6.66 6.73 -10.03
C LEU A 45 6.73 5.27 -10.52
N GLU A 46 7.82 4.90 -11.19
CA GLU A 46 8.02 3.53 -11.67
C GLU A 46 8.25 2.56 -10.50
N LEU A 47 9.04 2.98 -9.50
CA LEU A 47 9.20 2.20 -8.28
C LEU A 47 7.86 2.05 -7.55
N ALA A 48 7.09 3.12 -7.38
CA ALA A 48 5.76 3.06 -6.77
C ALA A 48 4.82 2.10 -7.50
N ARG A 49 4.86 2.07 -8.84
CA ARG A 49 4.09 1.11 -9.65
C ARG A 49 4.44 -0.33 -9.32
N VAL A 50 5.72 -0.65 -9.26
CA VAL A 50 6.19 -2.00 -8.89
C VAL A 50 5.79 -2.34 -7.46
N MET A 51 5.89 -1.40 -6.51
CA MET A 51 5.47 -1.61 -5.12
C MET A 51 3.98 -1.93 -4.99
N VAL A 52 3.12 -1.19 -5.71
CA VAL A 52 1.67 -1.46 -5.70
C VAL A 52 1.36 -2.82 -6.32
N GLN A 53 2.03 -3.18 -7.41
CA GLN A 53 1.85 -4.48 -8.05
C GLN A 53 2.26 -5.63 -7.09
N ALA A 54 3.45 -5.53 -6.49
CA ALA A 54 3.93 -6.51 -5.53
C ALA A 54 3.04 -6.60 -4.29
N GLY A 55 2.51 -5.46 -3.81
CA GLY A 55 1.57 -5.41 -2.70
C GLY A 55 0.25 -6.10 -3.01
N LEU A 56 -0.26 -5.96 -4.24
CA LEU A 56 -1.45 -6.67 -4.69
C LEU A 56 -1.21 -8.19 -4.71
N GLU A 57 -0.11 -8.64 -5.33
CA GLU A 57 0.26 -10.05 -5.39
C GLU A 57 0.41 -10.66 -3.97
N ALA A 58 1.08 -9.94 -3.06
CA ALA A 58 1.22 -10.37 -1.67
C ALA A 58 -0.13 -10.46 -0.93
N ALA A 59 -1.06 -9.53 -1.19
CA ALA A 59 -2.38 -9.54 -0.57
C ALA A 59 -3.23 -10.75 -1.00
N GLN A 60 -3.07 -11.26 -2.23
CA GLN A 60 -3.70 -12.53 -2.63
C GLN A 60 -3.17 -13.69 -1.77
N ILE A 61 -1.85 -13.81 -1.63
CA ILE A 61 -1.22 -14.90 -0.87
C ILE A 61 -1.66 -14.87 0.61
N ILE A 62 -1.68 -13.68 1.22
CA ILE A 62 -2.14 -13.53 2.61
C ILE A 62 -3.61 -13.90 2.75
N SER A 63 -4.45 -13.59 1.75
CA SER A 63 -5.87 -13.93 1.76
C SER A 63 -6.11 -15.44 1.67
N ASP A 64 -5.27 -16.15 0.92
CA ASP A 64 -5.33 -17.62 0.84
C ASP A 64 -4.81 -18.28 2.14
N ASP A 65 -3.79 -17.74 2.79
CA ASP A 65 -3.24 -18.27 4.07
C ASP A 65 -4.21 -18.08 5.26
N VAL A 66 -5.04 -17.02 5.28
CA VAL A 66 -6.04 -16.84 6.36
C VAL A 66 -7.25 -17.77 6.27
N GLU A 67 -7.44 -18.49 5.15
CA GLU A 67 -8.49 -19.52 5.07
C GLU A 67 -8.10 -20.82 5.81
N ASP A 68 -6.82 -21.04 6.12
CA ASP A 68 -6.32 -22.24 6.80
C ASP A 68 -6.13 -22.08 8.33
N ASP A 69 -6.36 -20.89 8.89
CA ASP A 69 -6.08 -20.55 10.31
C ASP A 69 -7.34 -20.13 11.12
N VAL A 70 -8.54 -20.54 10.67
CA VAL A 70 -9.77 -20.47 11.48
C VAL A 70 -10.06 -21.81 12.15
N ASP A 71 -9.18 -22.21 13.08
CA ASP A 71 -9.52 -23.11 14.18
C ASP A 71 -9.41 -22.32 15.49
N ASP A 72 -10.58 -22.16 16.14
CA ASP A 72 -10.87 -21.77 17.52
C ASP A 72 -9.79 -21.00 18.33
N ASP A 73 -10.09 -19.74 18.67
CA ASP A 73 -10.18 -19.34 20.09
C ASP A 73 -10.85 -17.94 20.18
N GLU A 74 -12.14 -17.94 20.54
CA GLU A 74 -12.81 -16.79 21.13
C GLU A 74 -12.18 -16.52 22.50
N ASP A 75 -11.42 -15.43 22.69
CA ASP A 75 -11.45 -14.62 23.91
C ASP A 75 -10.47 -13.43 23.89
N ALA A 76 -10.91 -12.32 24.51
CA ALA A 76 -10.19 -11.11 24.91
C ALA A 76 -9.97 -9.98 23.86
N ILE A 77 -10.99 -9.11 23.82
CA ILE A 77 -10.85 -7.68 23.48
C ILE A 77 -10.02 -6.95 24.56
N ASP A 78 -8.80 -6.49 24.24
CA ASP A 78 -8.19 -5.32 24.89
C ASP A 78 -7.30 -4.55 23.90
N GLY A 79 -7.33 -3.22 24.01
CA GLY A 79 -7.01 -2.28 22.94
C GLY A 79 -5.58 -2.37 22.35
N VAL A 80 -5.51 -2.55 21.03
CA VAL A 80 -4.27 -2.42 20.26
C VAL A 80 -4.20 -1.01 19.68
N LEU A 81 -3.38 -0.14 20.30
CA LEU A 81 -2.79 1.01 19.60
C LEU A 81 -2.10 0.49 18.32
N PRO A 82 -2.09 1.23 17.20
CA PRO A 82 -1.44 0.77 15.98
C PRO A 82 0.06 0.58 16.26
N GLN A 83 0.45 -0.66 16.56
CA GLN A 83 1.84 -1.04 16.66
C GLN A 83 2.39 -0.92 15.25
N SER A 84 3.36 -0.02 15.05
CA SER A 84 4.15 -0.02 13.83
C SER A 84 4.76 -1.41 13.67
N LYS A 85 4.20 -2.21 12.77
CA LYS A 85 4.79 -3.50 12.39
C LYS A 85 6.03 -3.17 11.57
N THR A 86 7.21 -3.35 12.17
CA THR A 86 8.49 -3.32 11.46
C THR A 86 8.78 -4.74 10.99
N VAL A 87 8.85 -4.94 9.68
CA VAL A 87 9.34 -6.20 9.09
C VAL A 87 10.86 -6.05 8.91
N HIS A 88 11.63 -7.00 9.43
CA HIS A 88 13.10 -7.02 9.33
C HIS A 88 13.57 -7.82 8.11
#